data_AF-A0A661LNA9-F1
#
_entry.id   AF-A0A661LNA9-F1
#
_cell.length_a   1.000
_cell.length_b   1.000
_cell.length_c   1.000
_cell.angle_alpha   90.00
_cell.angle_beta   90.00
_cell.angle_gamma   90.00
#
_symmetry.space_group_name_H-M   'P 1'
#
loop_
_entity.id
_entity.type
_entity.pdbx_description
1 polymer ?
#
loop_
_entity_poly.entity_id
_entity_poly.type
_entity_poly.pdbx_seq_one_letter_code
_entity_poly.pdbx_strand_id
1 'polypeptide(L)'
;DKREDRIFVEHRYTRDSSRSIYTDFLLKISNKLSAYLNYERNLHDRKKIKSSFGFLHKAQCWSIDISYTHEGNDRRYTFMINLYGLGGLGTDIEGYRVEHPFESKE
;
A
#
# COMPACT_ATOMS: atom_id res chain seq x y z
N ASP A 1 6.19 23.03 2.78
CA ASP A 1 6.78 22.01 1.90
C ASP A 1 5.63 21.27 1.22
N LYS A 2 5.63 21.12 -0.11
CA LYS A 2 4.48 20.62 -0.91
C LYS A 2 4.65 19.16 -1.37
N ARG A 3 5.49 18.40 -0.65
CA ARG A 3 5.72 16.99 -0.93
C ARG A 3 4.74 16.19 -0.08
N GLU A 4 3.75 15.58 -0.71
CA GLU A 4 2.72 14.73 -0.09
C GLU A 4 3.28 13.37 0.37
N ASP A 5 4.43 13.40 1.04
CA ASP A 5 5.03 12.24 1.67
C ASP A 5 4.17 11.81 2.86
N ARG A 6 4.01 10.50 3.06
CA ARG A 6 3.18 9.96 4.14
C ARG A 6 3.91 8.83 4.84
N ILE A 7 3.86 8.87 6.15
CA ILE A 7 4.20 7.74 7.00
C ILE A 7 3.04 7.51 7.95
N PHE A 8 2.68 6.25 8.13
CA PHE A 8 1.65 5.83 9.05
C PHE A 8 2.11 4.57 9.76
N VAL A 9 2.00 4.56 11.08
CA VAL A 9 2.34 3.42 11.92
C VAL A 9 1.19 3.21 12.87
N GLU A 10 0.70 1.99 12.94
CA GLU A 10 -0.38 1.62 13.83
C GLU A 10 -0.01 0.36 14.61
N HIS A 11 -0.31 0.38 15.89
CA HIS A 11 -0.17 -0.77 16.77
C HIS A 11 -1.56 -1.23 17.19
N ARG A 12 -1.93 -2.45 16.80
CA ARG A 12 -3.22 -3.07 17.15
C ARG A 12 -2.99 -4.11 18.22
N TYR A 13 -3.80 -4.04 19.28
CA TYR A 13 -3.76 -5.00 20.38
C TYR A 13 -5.17 -5.47 20.70
N THR A 14 -5.40 -6.76 20.54
CA THR A 14 -6.62 -7.44 20.98
C THR A 14 -6.22 -8.42 22.08
N ARG A 15 -6.79 -8.22 23.27
CA ARG A 15 -6.52 -9.07 24.43
C ARG A 15 -6.84 -10.53 24.07
N ASP A 16 -5.89 -11.42 24.36
CA ASP A 16 -6.00 -12.87 24.16
C ASP A 16 -6.12 -13.38 22.71
N SER A 17 -6.01 -12.52 21.68
CA SER A 17 -6.06 -12.97 20.27
C SER A 17 -4.87 -12.55 19.41
N SER A 18 -4.47 -11.27 19.44
CA SER A 18 -3.48 -10.77 18.49
C SER A 18 -2.84 -9.46 18.91
N ARG A 19 -1.59 -9.29 18.49
CA ARG A 19 -0.87 -8.03 18.61
C ARG A 19 -0.16 -7.80 17.28
N SER A 20 -0.46 -6.74 16.54
CA SER A 20 0.21 -6.45 15.27
C SER A 20 0.74 -5.02 15.22
N ILE A 21 1.82 -4.85 14.45
CA ILE A 21 2.27 -3.54 14.00
C ILE A 21 2.07 -3.49 12.50
N TYR A 22 1.35 -2.46 12.07
CA TYR A 22 1.16 -2.08 10.69
C TYR A 22 1.96 -0.80 10.40
N THR A 23 2.58 -0.76 9.24
CA THR A 23 3.33 0.41 8.75
C THR A 23 3.05 0.61 7.28
N ASP A 24 2.65 1.82 6.94
CA ASP A 24 2.47 2.31 5.57
C ASP A 24 3.39 3.51 5.35
N PHE A 25 4.09 3.48 4.23
CA PHE A 25 5.04 4.51 3.86
C PHE A 25 4.88 4.83 2.39
N LEU A 26 4.75 6.11 2.08
CA LEU A 26 4.68 6.66 0.74
C LEU A 26 5.69 7.80 0.62
N LEU A 27 6.55 7.70 -0.39
CA LEU A 27 7.57 8.68 -0.71
C LEU A 27 7.35 9.23 -2.12
N LYS A 28 7.22 10.54 -2.23
CA LYS A 28 7.19 11.30 -3.49
C LYS A 28 8.62 11.59 -3.94
N ILE A 29 9.16 10.69 -4.76
CA ILE A 29 10.49 10.87 -5.36
C ILE A 29 10.48 12.07 -6.32
N SER A 30 9.41 12.23 -7.09
CA SER A 30 9.16 13.41 -7.93
C SER A 30 7.66 13.62 -8.14
N ASN A 31 7.27 14.67 -8.86
CA ASN A 31 5.86 14.95 -9.20
C ASN A 31 5.18 13.80 -9.98
N LYS A 32 5.96 12.92 -10.62
CA LYS A 32 5.46 11.80 -11.44
C LYS A 32 5.79 10.44 -10.87
N LEU A 33 6.72 10.33 -9.92
CA LEU A 33 7.20 9.05 -9.41
C LEU A 33 7.00 8.98 -7.90
N SER A 34 6.33 7.91 -7.45
CA SER A 34 6.15 7.58 -6.05
C SER A 34 6.67 6.17 -5.77
N ALA A 35 7.21 5.97 -4.59
CA ALA A 35 7.54 4.65 -4.04
C ALA A 35 6.73 4.42 -2.77
N TYR A 36 6.38 3.17 -2.51
CA TYR A 36 5.62 2.81 -1.33
C TYR A 36 6.06 1.48 -0.74
N LEU A 37 5.82 1.37 0.55
CA LEU A 37 6.06 0.19 1.36
C LEU A 37 4.90 0.00 2.32
N ASN A 38 4.38 -1.21 2.36
CA ASN A 38 3.43 -1.68 3.36
C ASN A 38 4.07 -2.84 4.11
N TYR A 39 3.98 -2.85 5.43
CA TYR A 39 4.53 -3.90 6.26
C TYR A 39 3.60 -4.16 7.44
N GLU A 40 3.25 -5.44 7.62
CA GLU A 40 2.49 -5.88 8.79
C GLU A 40 3.11 -7.11 9.41
N ARG A 41 3.25 -7.08 10.74
CA ARG A 41 3.80 -8.19 11.51
C ARG A 41 2.98 -8.44 12.77
N ASN A 42 2.68 -9.72 13.03
CA ASN A 42 2.15 -10.16 14.31
C ASN A 42 3.31 -10.24 15.32
N LEU A 43 3.20 -9.49 16.42
CA LEU A 43 4.14 -9.45 17.53
C LEU A 43 4.01 -10.64 18.47
N HIS A 44 2.85 -11.29 18.54
CA HIS A 44 2.62 -12.46 19.38
C HIS A 44 3.35 -13.69 18.83
N ASP A 45 3.09 -14.03 17.57
CA ASP A 45 3.68 -15.20 16.90
C ASP A 45 5.00 -14.90 16.18
N ARG A 46 5.45 -13.62 16.22
CA ARG A 46 6.60 -13.09 15.46
C ARG A 46 6.52 -13.30 13.95
N LYS A 47 5.38 -13.73 13.40
CA LYS A 47 5.15 -14.01 11.99
C LYS A 47 4.89 -12.73 11.19
N LYS A 48 5.51 -12.67 10.02
CA LYS A 48 5.24 -11.63 9.02
C LYS A 48 3.88 -11.93 8.39
N ILE A 49 2.93 -10.99 8.54
CA ILE A 49 1.59 -11.13 7.98
C ILE A 49 1.67 -10.77 6.49
N LYS A 50 2.14 -9.54 6.21
CA LYS A 50 2.21 -9.01 4.85
C LYS A 50 3.39 -8.06 4.70
N SER A 51 3.95 -8.02 3.50
CA SER A 51 4.81 -6.93 3.09
C SER A 51 4.71 -6.71 1.60
N SER A 52 4.51 -5.46 1.24
CA SER A 52 4.41 -5.04 -0.14
C SER A 52 5.33 -3.85 -0.36
N PHE A 53 5.96 -3.79 -1.51
CA PHE A 53 6.61 -2.57 -1.97
C PHE A 53 6.30 -2.35 -3.44
N GLY A 54 6.30 -1.10 -3.87
CA GLY A 54 6.04 -0.80 -5.26
C GLY A 54 6.44 0.60 -5.67
N PHE A 55 6.27 0.84 -6.97
CA PHE A 55 6.53 2.10 -7.63
C PHE A 55 5.35 2.47 -8.49
N LEU A 56 5.01 3.76 -8.48
CA LEU A 56 3.97 4.33 -9.30
C LEU A 56 4.53 5.47 -10.14
N HIS A 57 4.38 5.33 -11.45
CA HIS A 57 4.64 6.39 -12.39
C HIS A 57 3.31 6.97 -12.90
N LYS A 58 3.05 8.25 -12.62
CA LYS A 58 1.87 8.99 -13.11
C LYS A 58 2.26 9.86 -14.31
N ALA A 59 1.55 9.68 -15.41
CA ALA A 59 1.52 10.59 -16.55
C ALA A 59 0.18 11.35 -16.58
N GLN A 60 -0.02 12.20 -17.60
CA GLN A 60 -1.20 13.08 -17.69
C GLN A 60 -2.52 12.32 -17.86
N CYS A 61 -2.50 11.22 -18.60
CA CYS A 61 -3.70 10.46 -18.95
C CYS A 61 -3.59 8.96 -18.60
N TRP A 62 -2.51 8.56 -17.94
CA TRP A 62 -2.28 7.17 -17.56
C TRP A 62 -1.35 7.05 -16.36
N SER A 63 -1.34 5.90 -15.71
CA SER A 63 -0.32 5.53 -14.73
C SER A 63 0.09 4.07 -14.87
N ILE A 64 1.30 3.76 -14.40
CA ILE A 64 1.81 2.39 -14.28
C ILE A 64 2.17 2.16 -12.81
N ASP A 65 1.64 1.09 -12.24
CA ASP A 65 2.04 0.56 -10.94
C ASP A 65 2.75 -0.78 -11.11
N ILE A 66 3.90 -0.90 -10.46
CA ILE A 66 4.63 -2.16 -10.35
C ILE A 66 4.86 -2.42 -8.88
N SER A 67 4.40 -3.59 -8.41
CA SER A 67 4.50 -3.95 -7.00
C SER A 67 4.82 -5.41 -6.79
N TYR A 68 5.51 -5.66 -5.68
CA TYR A 68 5.73 -6.99 -5.14
C TYR A 68 5.01 -7.09 -3.81
N THR A 69 4.31 -8.20 -3.59
CA THR A 69 3.63 -8.51 -2.33
C THR A 69 4.03 -9.90 -1.87
N HIS A 70 4.35 -10.01 -0.59
CA HIS A 70 4.55 -11.27 0.11
C HIS A 70 3.59 -11.36 1.29
N GLU A 71 2.73 -12.36 1.28
CA GLU A 71 1.70 -12.60 2.29
C GLU A 71 1.67 -14.08 2.65
N GLY A 72 2.04 -14.42 3.89
CA GLY A 72 2.23 -15.81 4.30
C GLY A 72 3.27 -16.55 3.44
N ASN A 73 2.84 -17.54 2.66
CA ASN A 73 3.68 -18.27 1.70
C ASN A 73 3.44 -17.86 0.24
N ASP A 74 2.52 -16.92 -0.02
CA ASP A 74 2.24 -16.40 -1.35
C ASP A 74 3.20 -15.25 -1.71
N ARG A 75 3.62 -15.21 -2.97
CA ARG A 75 4.48 -14.17 -3.54
C ARG A 75 3.87 -13.72 -4.85
N ARG A 76 3.50 -12.45 -4.92
CA ARG A 76 2.82 -11.85 -6.06
C ARG A 76 3.62 -10.71 -6.64
N TYR A 77 3.72 -10.69 -7.95
CA TYR A 77 4.20 -9.55 -8.72
C TYR A 77 3.00 -8.98 -9.49
N THR A 78 2.73 -7.70 -9.30
CA THR A 78 1.63 -7.00 -9.95
C THR A 78 2.21 -5.96 -10.89
N PHE A 79 1.68 -5.92 -12.10
CA PHE A 79 1.93 -4.87 -13.08
C PHE A 79 0.57 -4.36 -13.55
N MET A 80 0.28 -3.09 -13.32
CA MET A 80 -1.03 -2.48 -13.58
C MET A 80 -0.87 -1.19 -14.38
N ILE A 81 -1.63 -1.06 -15.46
CA ILE A 81 -1.72 0.16 -16.26
C ILE A 81 -3.11 0.73 -16.08
N ASN A 82 -3.20 2.01 -15.70
CA ASN A 82 -4.46 2.74 -15.59
C ASN A 82 -4.53 3.79 -16.69
N LEU A 83 -5.68 3.92 -17.37
CA LEU A 83 -5.91 4.90 -18.43
C LEU A 83 -7.06 5.84 -18.03
N TYR A 84 -6.72 7.06 -17.63
CA TYR A 84 -7.66 8.08 -17.14
C TYR A 84 -8.32 8.89 -18.27
N GLY A 85 -7.68 8.93 -19.45
CA GLY A 85 -8.08 9.77 -20.58
C GLY A 85 -9.21 9.25 -21.47
N LEU A 86 -9.89 8.15 -21.10
CA LEU A 86 -10.94 7.53 -21.92
C LEU A 86 -12.36 8.04 -21.60
N GLY A 87 -12.49 9.14 -20.85
CA GLY A 87 -13.78 9.80 -20.58
C GLY A 87 -14.54 9.30 -19.34
N GLY A 88 -13.92 8.45 -18.52
CA GLY A 88 -14.44 8.11 -17.19
C GLY A 88 -14.00 9.16 -16.16
N LEU A 89 -14.95 9.91 -15.61
CA LEU A 89 -14.70 10.71 -14.41
C LEU A 89 -14.46 9.78 -13.23
N GLY A 90 -13.38 10.02 -12.49
CA GLY A 90 -13.06 9.33 -11.26
C GLY A 90 -11.96 8.31 -11.44
N THR A 91 -10.81 8.58 -10.81
CA THR A 91 -9.96 7.55 -10.19
C THR A 91 -8.83 8.32 -9.50
N ASP A 92 -9.15 8.78 -8.28
CA ASP A 92 -8.15 8.79 -7.24
C ASP A 92 -7.47 7.41 -7.23
N ILE A 93 -6.19 7.37 -6.90
CA ILE A 93 -5.41 6.14 -7.01
C ILE A 93 -5.80 5.22 -5.85
N GLU A 94 -6.83 4.42 -6.11
CA GLU A 94 -7.34 3.36 -5.22
C GLU A 94 -6.32 2.25 -5.01
N GLY A 95 -5.33 2.09 -5.89
CA GLY A 95 -4.25 1.12 -5.68
C GLY A 95 -3.29 1.43 -4.52
N TYR A 96 -3.25 2.70 -4.05
CA TYR A 96 -2.41 3.13 -2.92
C TYR A 96 -3.19 3.29 -1.62
N ARG A 97 -4.51 3.47 -1.69
CA ARG A 97 -5.32 3.31 -0.50
C ARG A 97 -5.42 1.81 -0.29
N VAL A 98 -4.80 1.32 0.78
CA VAL A 98 -5.35 0.15 1.45
C VAL A 98 -6.81 0.52 1.72
N GLU A 99 -7.71 0.00 0.89
CA GLU A 99 -9.13 0.00 1.16
C GLU A 99 -9.26 -0.61 2.54
N HIS A 100 -9.69 0.23 3.49
CA HIS A 100 -9.90 -0.13 4.88
C HIS A 100 -8.63 -0.47 5.67
N PRO A 101 -7.92 0.55 6.21
CA PRO A 101 -7.06 0.33 7.37
C PRO A 101 -7.84 -0.22 8.58
N PHE A 102 -9.18 -0.20 8.54
CA PHE A 102 -10.06 -0.40 9.69
C PHE A 102 -10.91 -1.67 9.64
N GLU A 103 -10.88 -2.47 8.57
CA GLU A 103 -11.66 -3.72 8.54
C GLU A 103 -10.87 -4.87 9.18
N SER A 104 -11.30 -5.24 10.39
CA SER A 104 -11.04 -6.56 10.95
C SER A 104 -11.78 -7.59 10.10
N LYS A 105 -11.06 -8.58 9.55
CA LYS A 105 -11.73 -9.83 9.16
C LYS A 105 -12.24 -10.49 10.44
N GLU A 106 -13.53 -10.37 10.68
CA GLU A 106 -14.27 -11.25 11.60
C GLU A 106 -14.23 -12.71 11.11
#